data_AF-A0AAU1JSY6-F1
#
_entry.id   AF-A0AAU1JSY6-F1
#
_cell.length_a   1.000
_cell.length_b   1.000
_cell.length_c   1.000
_cell.angle_alpha   90.00
_cell.angle_beta   90.00
_cell.angle_gamma   90.00
#
_symmetry.space_group_name_H-M   'P 1'
#
loop_
_entity.id
_entity.type
_entity.pdbx_description
1 polymer ?
#
loop_
_entity_poly.entity_id
_entity_poly.type
_entity_poly.pdbx_seq_one_letter_code
_entity_poly.pdbx_strand_id
1 'polypeptide(L)'
;MESYSVSVRLQRTTVEERYVSVPITNAVMRAEPDPDGSRRLDPEKILAAAIELGRDDTDWLPEGREVTIHPIQKAPDDVSPLPDSAQDSQ
;
A
#
# COMPACT_ATOMS: atom_id res chain seq x y z
N MET A 1 -6.40 -20.74 -38.67
CA MET A 1 -6.70 -20.93 -37.25
C MET A 1 -6.99 -19.56 -36.69
N GLU A 2 -8.19 -19.35 -36.18
CA GLU A 2 -8.56 -18.08 -35.54
C GLU A 2 -8.02 -18.06 -34.11
N SER A 3 -7.41 -16.94 -33.71
CA SER A 3 -6.93 -16.74 -32.34
C SER A 3 -7.88 -15.81 -31.61
N TYR A 4 -8.43 -16.27 -30.50
CA TYR A 4 -9.27 -15.49 -29.61
C TYR A 4 -8.48 -15.11 -28.35
N SER A 5 -8.77 -13.95 -27.76
CA SER A 5 -8.18 -13.52 -26.49
C SER A 5 -9.23 -12.93 -25.56
N VAL A 6 -8.96 -12.96 -24.26
CA VAL A 6 -9.80 -12.37 -23.20
C VAL A 6 -8.92 -11.46 -22.35
N SER A 7 -9.47 -10.31 -21.94
CA SER A 7 -8.80 -9.38 -21.03
C SER A 7 -9.25 -9.64 -19.60
N VAL A 8 -8.30 -9.68 -18.66
CA VAL A 8 -8.56 -9.86 -17.23
C VAL A 8 -7.80 -8.79 -16.46
N ARG A 9 -8.47 -8.14 -15.50
CA ARG A 9 -7.85 -7.14 -14.64
C ARG A 9 -7.12 -7.82 -13.49
N LEU A 10 -5.83 -7.53 -13.37
CA LEU A 10 -4.97 -7.99 -12.29
C LEU A 10 -4.74 -6.86 -11.27
N GLN A 11 -4.62 -7.24 -10.00
CA GLN A 11 -4.17 -6.37 -8.92
C GLN A 11 -2.76 -6.81 -8.52
N ARG A 12 -1.88 -5.83 -8.28
CA ARG A 12 -0.55 -6.07 -7.71
C ARG A 12 -0.47 -5.36 -6.36
N THR A 13 -0.13 -6.10 -5.33
CA THR A 13 0.17 -5.56 -4.01
C THR A 13 1.67 -5.69 -3.77
N THR A 14 2.32 -4.60 -3.40
CA THR A 14 3.71 -4.59 -2.95
C THR A 14 3.72 -4.44 -1.43
N VAL A 15 4.52 -5.26 -0.76
CA VAL A 15 4.84 -5.10 0.66
C VAL A 15 6.24 -4.50 0.73
N GLU A 16 6.37 -3.42 1.46
CA GLU A 16 7.61 -2.67 1.60
C GLU A 16 7.92 -2.50 3.09
N GLU A 17 9.21 -2.45 3.40
CA GLU A 17 9.71 -2.25 4.76
C GLU A 17 10.64 -1.03 4.84
N ARG A 18 10.69 -0.43 6.03
CA ARG A 18 11.60 0.68 6.35
C ARG A 18 11.94 0.66 7.82
N TYR A 19 13.21 0.92 8.13
CA TYR A 19 13.66 1.19 9.49
C TYR A 19 13.61 2.69 9.78
N VAL A 20 12.96 3.06 10.87
CA VAL A 20 12.87 4.46 11.34
C VAL A 20 13.50 4.60 12.73
N SER A 21 14.14 5.75 12.97
CA SER A 21 14.70 6.09 14.27
C SER A 21 13.80 7.07 15.00
N VAL A 22 13.10 6.61 16.04
CA VAL A 22 12.23 7.48 16.85
C VAL A 22 13.06 8.20 17.92
N PRO A 23 13.10 9.55 17.93
CA PRO A 23 13.83 10.29 18.95
C PRO A 23 13.11 10.22 20.30
N ILE A 24 13.86 9.86 21.35
CA ILE A 24 13.34 9.80 22.72
C ILE A 24 13.20 11.21 23.29
N THR A 25 11.97 11.71 23.30
CA THR A 25 11.59 13.03 23.82
C THR A 25 10.41 12.91 24.78
N ASN A 26 10.04 13.99 25.49
CA ASN A 26 8.86 14.00 26.35
C ASN A 26 7.56 13.61 25.61
N ALA A 27 7.49 13.80 24.29
CA ALA A 27 6.32 13.43 23.49
C ALA A 27 6.07 11.91 23.47
N VAL A 28 7.10 11.07 23.60
CA VAL A 28 7.00 9.60 23.60
C VAL A 28 7.09 8.99 25.00
N MET A 29 7.10 9.83 26.02
CA MET A 29 7.13 9.42 27.43
C MET A 29 5.70 9.31 27.98
N ARG A 30 5.54 8.50 29.03
CA ARG A 30 4.30 8.50 29.83
C ARG A 30 4.12 9.85 30.50
N ALA A 31 2.86 10.27 30.65
CA ALA A 31 2.52 11.56 31.23
C ALA A 31 2.87 11.63 32.73
N GLU A 32 2.61 10.53 33.45
CA GLU A 32 2.88 10.42 34.88
C GLU A 32 4.15 9.60 35.11
N PRO A 33 5.02 10.04 36.03
CA PRO A 33 6.12 9.22 36.51
C PRO A 33 5.58 8.02 37.30
N ASP A 34 6.36 6.96 37.34
CA ASP A 34 6.09 5.82 38.22
C ASP A 34 6.28 6.22 39.70
N PRO A 35 5.79 5.40 40.65
CA PRO A 35 5.88 5.70 42.09
C PRO A 35 7.30 5.90 42.63
N ASP A 36 8.31 5.40 41.92
CA ASP A 36 9.73 5.58 42.22
C ASP A 36 10.33 6.88 41.63
N GLY A 37 9.49 7.71 41.00
CA GLY A 37 9.89 8.95 40.32
C GLY A 37 10.51 8.73 38.94
N SER A 38 10.62 7.49 38.47
CA SER A 38 11.14 7.19 37.12
C SER A 38 10.12 7.56 36.05
N ARG A 39 10.61 8.02 34.89
CA ARG A 39 9.76 8.23 33.71
C ARG A 39 9.99 7.11 32.72
N ARG A 40 8.92 6.42 32.36
CA ARG A 40 8.96 5.35 31.36
C ARG A 40 8.47 5.83 30.00
N LEU A 41 8.94 5.13 28.99
CA LEU A 41 8.45 5.28 27.63
C LEU A 41 7.01 4.79 27.51
N ASP A 42 6.28 5.44 26.61
CA ASP A 42 4.94 5.06 26.21
C ASP A 42 5.02 4.34 24.84
N PRO A 43 4.86 3.00 24.79
CA PRO A 43 5.00 2.23 23.56
C PRO A 43 4.06 2.69 22.45
N GLU A 44 2.82 3.08 22.80
CA GLU A 44 1.84 3.52 21.82
C GLU A 44 2.28 4.82 21.16
N LYS A 45 2.83 5.75 21.94
CA LYS A 45 3.36 7.02 21.41
C LYS A 45 4.61 6.81 20.57
N ILE A 46 5.46 5.83 20.91
CA ILE A 46 6.61 5.44 20.07
C ILE A 46 6.14 4.92 18.72
N LEU A 47 5.18 3.98 18.71
CA LEU A 47 4.66 3.40 17.47
C LEU A 47 3.95 4.45 16.61
N ALA A 48 3.17 5.34 17.23
CA ALA A 48 2.56 6.45 16.52
C ALA A 48 3.61 7.37 15.87
N ALA A 49 4.66 7.74 16.61
CA ALA A 49 5.75 8.54 16.05
C ALA A 49 6.50 7.81 14.92
N ALA A 50 6.71 6.50 15.05
CA ALA A 50 7.30 5.68 13.99
C ALA A 50 6.46 5.68 12.70
N ILE A 51 5.13 5.57 12.83
CA ILE A 51 4.19 5.64 11.69
C ILE A 51 4.27 7.01 11.02
N GLU A 52 4.29 8.09 11.81
CA GLU A 52 4.42 9.46 11.26
C GLU A 52 5.73 9.64 10.47
N LEU A 53 6.85 9.11 10.99
CA LEU A 53 8.13 9.13 10.27
C LEU A 53 8.08 8.29 8.99
N GLY A 54 7.29 7.21 8.96
CA GLY A 54 7.11 6.35 7.79
C GLY A 54 6.17 6.91 6.72
N ARG A 55 5.52 8.07 6.92
CA ARG A 55 4.57 8.62 5.93
C ARG A 55 5.23 9.18 4.68
N ASP A 56 6.53 9.45 4.72
CA ASP A 56 7.25 9.85 3.51
C ASP A 56 7.52 8.61 2.63
N ASP A 57 7.52 8.81 1.31
CA ASP A 57 7.71 7.75 0.31
C ASP A 57 9.21 7.42 0.05
N THR A 58 10.09 7.78 0.98
CA THR A 58 11.55 7.67 0.81
C THR A 58 12.10 6.46 1.57
N ASP A 59 13.15 5.85 1.01
CA ASP A 59 13.92 4.77 1.64
C ASP A 59 13.13 3.50 2.01
N TRP A 60 11.96 3.30 1.42
CA TRP A 60 11.22 2.04 1.49
C TRP A 60 11.87 0.99 0.59
N LEU A 61 12.02 -0.22 1.12
CA LEU A 61 12.61 -1.35 0.42
C LEU A 61 11.55 -2.42 0.15
N PRO A 62 11.51 -3.01 -1.06
CA PRO A 62 10.55 -4.06 -1.35
C PRO A 62 10.88 -5.33 -0.56
N GLU A 63 9.91 -5.80 0.23
CA GLU A 63 9.98 -7.05 0.98
C GLU A 63 9.29 -8.19 0.20
N GLY A 64 8.17 -7.88 -0.45
CA GLY A 64 7.34 -8.87 -1.11
C GLY A 64 6.43 -8.29 -2.19
N ARG A 65 5.97 -9.17 -3.08
CA ARG A 65 5.03 -8.82 -4.15
C ARG A 65 4.09 -9.96 -4.42
N GLU A 66 2.80 -9.65 -4.49
CA GLU A 66 1.76 -10.58 -4.86
C GLU A 66 0.94 -10.04 -6.04
N VAL A 67 0.55 -10.93 -6.96
CA VAL A 67 -0.32 -10.59 -8.08
C VAL A 67 -1.55 -11.48 -8.00
N THR A 68 -2.73 -10.86 -7.97
CA THR A 68 -4.02 -11.54 -7.84
C THR A 68 -4.99 -11.04 -8.90
N ILE A 69 -6.09 -11.76 -9.12
CA ILE A 69 -7.21 -11.23 -9.90
C ILE A 69 -7.82 -10.06 -9.13
N HIS A 70 -8.03 -8.93 -9.81
CA HIS A 70 -8.65 -7.77 -9.18
C HIS A 70 -10.10 -8.12 -8.75
N PRO A 71 -10.52 -7.82 -7.52
CA PRO A 71 -11.83 -8.25 -6.98
C PRO A 71 -13.01 -7.67 -7.77
N ILE A 72 -12.81 -6.48 -8.35
CA ILE A 72 -13.77 -5.84 -9.27
C ILE A 72 -13.20 -5.87 -10.68
N GLN A 73 -13.79 -6.68 -11.55
CA GLN A 73 -13.49 -6.67 -12.97
C GLN A 73 -14.19 -5.48 -13.62
N LYS A 74 -13.44 -4.70 -14.40
CA LYS A 74 -13.97 -3.67 -15.29
C LYS A 74 -13.20 -3.72 -16.60
N ALA A 75 -13.84 -3.31 -17.68
CA ALA A 75 -13.15 -3.13 -18.95
C ALA A 75 -12.02 -2.09 -18.80
N PRO A 76 -10.93 -2.20 -19.56
CA PRO A 76 -9.95 -1.12 -19.68
C PRO A 76 -10.66 0.18 -20.07
N ASP A 77 -10.29 1.31 -19.45
CA ASP A 77 -10.92 2.60 -19.76
C ASP A 77 -10.59 3.06 -21.19
N ASP A 78 -9.54 2.50 -21.79
CA ASP A 78 -9.06 2.78 -23.14
C ASP A 78 -9.33 1.59 -24.07
N VAL A 79 -10.59 1.19 -24.19
CA VAL A 79 -11.06 0.53 -25.41
C VAL A 79 -11.34 1.64 -26.43
N SER A 80 -10.33 1.95 -27.25
CA SER A 80 -10.65 2.37 -28.62
C SER A 80 -11.66 1.35 -29.15
N PRO A 81 -12.84 1.76 -29.65
CA PRO A 81 -13.81 0.80 -30.15
C PRO A 81 -13.08 -0.09 -31.14
N LEU A 82 -13.20 -1.41 -30.97
CA LEU A 82 -12.82 -2.33 -32.05
C LEU A 82 -13.40 -1.73 -33.34
N PRO A 83 -12.61 -1.59 -34.42
CA PRO A 83 -13.16 -1.11 -35.68
C PRO A 83 -14.38 -1.97 -35.96
N ASP A 84 -15.52 -1.30 -36.20
CA ASP A 84 -16.78 -1.87 -36.61
C ASP A 84 -16.49 -3.16 -37.38
N SER A 85 -16.96 -4.31 -36.86
CA SER A 85 -17.22 -5.44 -37.72
C SER A 85 -18.28 -4.94 -38.69
N ALA A 86 -17.79 -4.33 -39.77
CA ALA A 86 -18.57 -3.78 -40.84
C ALA A 86 -19.56 -4.86 -41.23
N GLN A 87 -20.82 -4.43 -41.21
CA GLN A 87 -21.92 -4.93 -42.00
C GLN A 87 -21.48 -5.97 -43.05
N ASP A 88 -22.01 -7.18 -42.95
CA ASP A 88 -22.58 -7.73 -44.17
C ASP A 88 -24.07 -7.97 -43.93
N SER A 89 -24.82 -7.32 -44.81
CA SER A 89 -26.26 -7.30 -44.85
C SER A 89 -26.74 -8.45 -45.72
N GLN A 90 -27.93 -8.96 -45.38
CA GLN A 90 -28.83 -9.82 -46.19
C GLN A 90 -28.50 -11.31 -46.31
#